data_AF-A0AAE0RHI7-F1
#
_entry.id   AF-A0AAE0RHI7-F1
#
_cell.length_a   1.000
_cell.length_b   1.000
_cell.length_c   1.000
_cell.angle_alpha   90.00
_cell.angle_beta   90.00
_cell.angle_gamma   90.00
#
_symmetry.space_group_name_H-M   'P 1'
#
loop_
_entity.id
_entity.type
_entity.pdbx_description
1 polymer ?
#
loop_
_entity_poly.entity_id
_entity_poly.type
_entity_poly.pdbx_seq_one_letter_code
_entity_poly.pdbx_strand_id
1 'polypeptide(L)'
;MVVVDQFSKACKLIPLKGSPTAMQTAEAMFQHVFRNFGLPEDIVSDRGSQFTSRMWMSLCEQFGINVSLSSGYHPQSNGQAEHLNQEIQRFLRSYCSREQQRWSEFLPWAK
;
A
#
# COMPACT_ATOMS: atom_id res chain seq x y z
N MET A 1 1.45 -3.48 3.60
CA MET A 1 1.02 -2.59 2.50
C MET A 1 1.57 -1.20 2.77
N VAL A 2 2.08 -0.53 1.73
CA VAL A 2 2.58 0.84 1.81
C VAL A 2 1.73 1.69 0.87
N VAL A 3 1.16 2.75 1.41
CA VAL A 3 0.35 3.72 0.67
C VAL A 3 1.02 5.06 0.79
N VAL A 4 1.21 5.75 -0.33
CA VAL A 4 1.85 7.06 -0.37
C VAL A 4 0.91 8.01 -1.07
N ASP A 5 0.61 9.13 -0.42
CA ASP A 5 -0.06 10.25 -1.06
C ASP A 5 0.93 10.99 -1.98
N GLN A 6 0.62 11.09 -3.26
CA GLN A 6 1.54 11.67 -4.24
C GLN A 6 1.72 13.18 -4.08
N PHE A 7 0.75 13.88 -3.48
CA PHE A 7 0.84 15.32 -3.27
C PHE A 7 1.66 15.67 -2.03
N SER A 8 1.18 15.27 -0.85
CA SER A 8 1.81 15.62 0.44
C SER A 8 3.04 14.79 0.78
N LYS A 9 3.27 13.68 0.07
CA LYS A 9 4.27 12.66 0.40
C LYS A 9 4.01 11.93 1.72
N ALA A 10 2.85 12.13 2.34
CA ALA A 10 2.46 11.39 3.52
C ALA A 10 2.36 9.90 3.19
N CYS A 11 2.83 9.04 4.11
CA CYS A 11 2.79 7.60 3.93
C CYS A 11 1.99 6.92 5.04
N LYS A 12 1.40 5.77 4.68
CA LYS A 12 0.77 4.84 5.62
C LYS A 12 1.38 3.45 5.44
N LEU A 13 1.96 2.95 6.52
CA LEU A 13 2.45 1.59 6.64
C LEU A 13 1.38 0.75 7.34
N ILE A 14 0.75 -0.16 6.60
CA ILE A 14 -0.34 -0.99 7.10
C ILE A 14 0.14 -2.44 7.17
N PRO A 15 0.32 -3.02 8.38
CA PRO A 15 0.74 -4.40 8.51
C PRO A 15 -0.39 -5.34 8.07
N LEU A 16 -0.11 -6.19 7.09
CA LEU A 16 -1.03 -7.23 6.61
C LEU A 16 -0.31 -8.58 6.67
N LYS A 17 -1.03 -9.64 7.02
CA LYS A 17 -0.48 -10.99 7.08
C LYS A 17 -0.46 -11.61 5.69
N GLY A 18 0.70 -12.12 5.28
CA GLY A 18 0.88 -12.84 4.01
C GLY A 18 0.45 -12.01 2.79
N SER A 19 -0.15 -12.68 1.81
CA SER A 19 -0.75 -12.04 0.64
C SER A 19 -2.24 -11.81 0.89
N PRO A 20 -2.68 -10.56 1.15
CA PRO A 20 -4.07 -10.27 1.44
C PRO A 20 -4.95 -10.54 0.22
N THR A 21 -6.18 -10.96 0.45
CA THR A 21 -7.20 -10.98 -0.61
C THR A 21 -7.57 -9.55 -1.02
N ALA A 22 -8.25 -9.42 -2.15
CA ALA A 22 -8.81 -8.14 -2.56
C ALA A 22 -9.75 -7.54 -1.49
N MET A 23 -10.52 -8.37 -0.78
CA MET A 23 -11.45 -7.93 0.27
C MET A 23 -10.71 -7.42 1.50
N GLN A 24 -9.67 -8.14 1.93
CA GLN A 24 -8.81 -7.69 3.02
C GLN A 24 -8.07 -6.40 2.66
N THR A 25 -7.68 -6.25 1.38
CA THR A 25 -7.04 -5.03 0.88
C THR A 25 -8.01 -3.86 0.90
N ALA A 26 -9.24 -4.06 0.44
CA ALA A 26 -10.31 -3.06 0.51
C ALA A 26 -10.59 -2.63 1.94
N GLU A 27 -10.79 -3.57 2.85
CA GLU A 27 -11.04 -3.27 4.26
C GLU A 27 -9.89 -2.45 4.87
N ALA A 28 -8.64 -2.84 4.61
CA ALA A 28 -7.47 -2.11 5.07
C ALA A 28 -7.40 -0.67 4.51
N MET A 29 -7.72 -0.48 3.23
CA MET A 29 -7.77 0.83 2.59
C MET A 29 -8.86 1.71 3.22
N PHE A 30 -10.06 1.15 3.47
CA PHE A 30 -11.13 1.87 4.15
C PHE A 30 -10.75 2.28 5.57
N GLN A 31 -10.23 1.34 6.36
CA GLN A 31 -9.95 1.55 7.77
C GLN A 31 -8.81 2.53 8.04
N HIS A 32 -7.77 2.49 7.20
CA HIS A 32 -6.51 3.20 7.48
C HIS A 32 -6.21 4.37 6.54
N VAL A 33 -6.87 4.44 5.38
CA VAL A 33 -6.65 5.48 4.37
C VAL A 33 -7.92 6.28 4.17
N PHE A 34 -8.98 5.67 3.61
CA PHE A 34 -10.16 6.42 3.17
C PHE A 34 -10.91 7.08 4.33
N ARG A 35 -11.01 6.40 5.47
CA ARG A 35 -11.60 6.99 6.68
C ARG A 35 -10.87 8.26 7.16
N ASN A 36 -9.55 8.32 6.97
CA ASN A 36 -8.70 9.37 7.53
C ASN A 36 -8.46 10.53 6.55
N PHE A 37 -8.44 10.25 5.25
CA PHE A 37 -8.06 11.21 4.21
C PHE A 37 -9.14 11.43 3.14
N GLY A 38 -10.24 10.66 3.20
CA GLY A 38 -11.25 10.64 2.14
C GLY A 38 -10.91 9.66 1.01
N LEU A 39 -11.81 9.56 0.04
CA LEU A 39 -11.61 8.74 -1.16
C LEU A 39 -10.64 9.47 -2.10
N PRO A 40 -9.62 8.78 -2.64
CA PRO A 40 -8.74 9.36 -3.65
C PRO A 40 -9.43 9.46 -5.00
N GLU A 41 -8.98 10.38 -5.85
CA GLU A 41 -9.41 10.44 -7.26
C GLU A 41 -8.80 9.29 -8.06
N ASP A 42 -7.51 9.03 -7.84
CA ASP A 42 -6.75 7.99 -8.55
C ASP A 42 -5.97 7.10 -7.56
N ILE A 43 -5.93 5.80 -7.84
CA ILE A 43 -5.05 4.84 -7.19
C ILE A 43 -4.09 4.26 -8.22
N VAL A 44 -2.79 4.44 -7.97
CA VAL A 44 -1.73 3.76 -8.72
C VAL A 44 -1.21 2.59 -7.90
N SER A 45 -1.25 1.38 -8.47
CA SER A 45 -0.76 0.17 -7.80
C SER A 45 0.02 -0.73 -8.76
N ASP A 46 0.78 -1.68 -8.21
CA ASP A 46 1.32 -2.77 -9.01
C ASP A 46 0.22 -3.72 -9.53
N ARG A 47 0.63 -4.74 -10.28
CA ARG A 47 -0.24 -5.79 -10.85
C ARG A 47 -0.53 -6.95 -9.88
N GLY A 48 -0.45 -6.71 -8.58
CA GLY A 48 -0.83 -7.70 -7.57
C GLY A 48 -2.24 -8.24 -7.80
N SER A 49 -2.47 -9.51 -7.44
CA SER A 49 -3.76 -10.18 -7.65
C SER A 49 -4.92 -9.48 -6.94
N GLN A 50 -4.65 -8.82 -5.82
CA GLN A 50 -5.61 -8.01 -5.09
C GLN A 50 -6.07 -6.79 -5.90
N PHE A 51 -5.16 -6.09 -6.58
CA PHE A 51 -5.43 -4.87 -7.33
C PHE A 51 -5.93 -5.12 -8.76
N THR A 52 -5.72 -6.33 -9.28
CA THR A 52 -6.24 -6.77 -10.58
C THR A 52 -7.55 -7.54 -10.46
N SER A 53 -8.02 -7.81 -9.24
CA SER A 53 -9.25 -8.58 -9.03
C SER A 53 -10.50 -7.81 -9.49
N ARG A 54 -11.49 -8.55 -10.00
CA ARG A 54 -12.80 -7.96 -10.37
C ARG A 54 -13.46 -7.23 -9.21
N MET A 55 -13.33 -7.77 -8.00
CA MET A 55 -13.92 -7.16 -6.81
C MET A 55 -13.30 -5.79 -6.55
N TRP A 56 -11.97 -5.68 -6.54
CA TRP A 56 -11.27 -4.42 -6.34
C TRP A 56 -11.63 -3.38 -7.41
N MET A 57 -11.63 -3.77 -8.68
CA MET A 57 -11.99 -2.87 -9.78
C MET A 57 -13.45 -2.39 -9.66
N SER A 58 -14.38 -3.30 -9.37
CA SER A 58 -15.81 -2.95 -9.21
C SER A 58 -16.05 -2.04 -8.01
N LEU A 59 -15.31 -2.26 -6.92
CA LEU A 59 -15.36 -1.41 -5.73
C LEU A 59 -14.90 0.01 -6.07
N CYS A 60 -13.75 0.16 -6.71
CA CYS A 60 -13.22 1.46 -7.10
C CYS A 60 -14.17 2.19 -8.06
N GLU A 61 -14.72 1.48 -9.04
CA GLU A 61 -15.73 2.02 -9.97
C GLU A 61 -16.97 2.55 -9.23
N GLN A 62 -17.50 1.81 -8.25
CA GLN A 62 -18.66 2.26 -7.45
C GLN A 62 -18.36 3.53 -6.63
N PHE A 63 -17.11 3.71 -6.20
CA PHE A 63 -16.67 4.90 -5.48
C PHE A 63 -16.17 6.02 -6.39
N GLY A 64 -16.20 5.84 -7.72
CA GLY A 64 -15.69 6.82 -8.68
C GLY A 64 -14.16 7.00 -8.64
N ILE A 65 -13.43 5.99 -8.16
CA ILE A 65 -11.98 5.99 -8.04
C ILE A 65 -11.39 5.38 -9.31
N ASN A 66 -10.49 6.09 -9.99
CA ASN A 66 -9.76 5.53 -11.12
C ASN A 66 -8.61 4.65 -10.63
N VAL A 67 -8.42 3.49 -11.27
CA VAL A 67 -7.32 2.58 -10.93
C VAL A 67 -6.36 2.48 -12.11
N SER A 68 -5.10 2.83 -11.86
CA SER A 68 -4.01 2.72 -12.81
C SER A 68 -3.00 1.67 -12.35
N LEU A 69 -2.89 0.58 -13.11
CA LEU A 69 -1.92 -0.47 -12.84
C LEU A 69 -0.56 -0.10 -13.44
N SER A 70 0.46 0.06 -12.59
CA SER A 70 1.83 0.30 -13.05
C SER A 70 2.31 -0.89 -13.89
N SER A 71 2.98 -0.57 -15.00
CA SER A 71 3.75 -1.58 -15.72
C SER A 71 5.13 -1.67 -15.08
N GLY A 72 5.77 -2.84 -15.12
CA GLY A 72 7.14 -3.01 -14.61
C GLY A 72 8.20 -2.11 -15.26
N TYR A 73 7.83 -1.34 -16.29
CA TYR A 73 8.69 -0.41 -17.03
C TYR A 73 8.38 1.08 -16.78
N HIS A 74 7.39 1.43 -15.95
CA HIS A 74 7.07 2.84 -15.62
C HIS A 74 7.33 3.15 -14.14
N PRO A 75 8.61 3.21 -13.71
CA PRO A 75 8.99 3.49 -12.33
C PRO A 75 8.60 4.89 -11.85
N GLN A 76 8.14 5.80 -12.72
CA GLN A 76 7.77 7.15 -12.30
C GLN A 76 6.43 7.21 -11.54
N SER A 77 5.47 6.33 -11.86
CA SER A 77 4.12 6.40 -11.27
C SER A 77 4.01 5.67 -9.93
N ASN A 78 4.68 4.51 -9.79
CA ASN A 78 4.73 3.74 -8.54
C ASN A 78 6.06 3.88 -7.79
N GLY A 79 7.02 4.62 -8.34
CA GLY A 79 8.39 4.69 -7.81
C GLY A 79 8.50 5.22 -6.40
N GLN A 80 7.60 6.11 -5.98
CA GLN A 80 7.61 6.63 -4.61
C GLN A 80 7.25 5.53 -3.60
N ALA A 81 6.20 4.75 -3.89
CA ALA A 81 5.83 3.61 -3.04
C ALA A 81 6.89 2.50 -3.10
N GLU A 82 7.50 2.25 -4.25
CA GLU A 82 8.59 1.28 -4.40
C GLU A 82 9.86 1.70 -3.66
N HIS A 83 10.25 2.97 -3.74
CA HIS A 83 11.39 3.51 -3.02
C HIS A 83 11.18 3.38 -1.51
N LEU A 84 10.02 3.84 -1.02
CA LEU A 84 9.68 3.74 0.39
C LEU A 84 9.63 2.26 0.84
N ASN A 85 9.05 1.36 0.04
CA ASN A 85 9.08 -0.07 0.32
C ASN A 85 10.51 -0.59 0.52
N GLN A 86 11.46 -0.17 -0.32
CA GLN A 86 12.87 -0.57 -0.18
C GLN A 86 13.50 -0.02 1.10
N GLU A 87 13.22 1.24 1.45
CA GLU A 87 13.72 1.86 2.68
C GLU A 87 13.18 1.17 3.93
N ILE A 88 11.86 0.93 3.99
CA ILE A 88 11.22 0.20 5.09
C ILE A 88 11.76 -1.22 5.21
N GLN A 89 11.96 -1.92 4.09
CA GLN A 89 12.59 -3.25 4.12
C GLN A 89 14.03 -3.21 4.67
N ARG A 90 14.83 -2.19 4.33
CA ARG A 90 16.19 -2.03 4.88
C ARG A 90 16.13 -1.77 6.39
N PHE A 91 15.23 -0.88 6.83
CA PHE A 91 14.99 -0.62 8.25
C PHE A 91 14.62 -1.91 9.00
N LEU A 92 13.60 -2.63 8.54
CA LEU A 92 13.14 -3.86 9.19
C LEU A 92 14.22 -4.95 9.23
N ARG A 93 15.04 -5.09 8.17
CA ARG A 93 16.17 -6.04 8.18
C ARG A 93 17.20 -5.72 9.27
N SER A 94 17.47 -4.45 9.52
CA SER A 94 18.43 -4.04 10.55
C SER A 94 17.83 -4.18 11.95
N TYR A 95 16.63 -3.65 12.17
CA TYR A 95 16.02 -3.51 13.49
C TYR A 95 15.29 -4.77 13.98
N CYS A 96 14.76 -5.60 13.08
CA CYS A 96 14.01 -6.81 13.43
C CYS A 96 14.83 -8.09 13.22
N SER A 97 16.15 -7.99 13.03
CA SER A 97 17.04 -9.13 12.73
C SER A 97 16.90 -10.28 13.75
N ARG A 98 16.74 -9.95 15.04
CA ARG A 98 16.60 -10.93 16.15
C ARG A 98 15.14 -11.28 16.48
N GLU A 99 14.19 -10.43 16.13
CA GLU A 99 12.76 -10.55 16.49
C GLU A 99 11.84 -10.37 15.27
N GLN A 100 12.09 -11.14 14.20
CA GLN A 100 11.38 -11.00 12.92
C GLN A 100 9.85 -11.16 13.05
N GLN A 101 9.37 -11.93 14.03
CA GLN A 101 7.93 -12.14 14.25
C GLN A 101 7.20 -10.88 14.75
N ARG A 102 7.94 -9.92 15.33
CA ARG A 102 7.40 -8.67 15.87
C ARG A 102 7.60 -7.48 14.93
N TRP A 103 7.99 -7.72 13.67
CA TRP A 103 8.30 -6.68 12.69
C TRP A 103 7.24 -5.58 12.60
N SER A 104 5.95 -5.94 12.73
CA SER A 104 4.83 -5.00 12.64
C SER A 104 4.82 -3.99 13.78
N GLU A 105 5.32 -4.35 14.97
CA GLU A 105 5.46 -3.44 16.12
C GLU A 105 6.53 -2.37 15.89
N PHE A 106 7.46 -2.62 14.97
CA PHE A 106 8.53 -1.68 14.61
C PHE A 106 8.13 -0.70 13.50
N LEU A 107 7.01 -0.94 12.79
CA LEU A 107 6.56 -0.03 11.73
C LEU A 107 6.33 1.42 12.17
N PRO A 108 5.76 1.72 13.35
CA PRO A 108 5.62 3.11 13.82
C PRO A 108 6.95 3.85 14.01
N TRP A 109 8.06 3.11 14.09
CA TRP A 109 9.40 3.67 14.27
C TRP A 109 10.15 3.86 12.95
N ALA A 110 9.64 3.29 11.87
CA ALA A 110 10.18 3.50 10.53
C ALA A 110 9.74 4.89 10.05
N LYS A 111 10.72 5.76 9.80
CA LYS A 111 10.51 7.14 9.33
C LYS A 111 10.70 7.23 7.83
#